data_AF-A0A4S4KQ09-F1
#
_entry.id   AF-A0A4S4KQ09-F1
#
_cell.length_a   1.000
_cell.length_b   1.000
_cell.length_c   1.000
_cell.angle_alpha   90.00
_cell.angle_beta   90.00
_cell.angle_gamma   90.00
#
_symmetry.space_group_name_H-M   'P 1'
#
loop_
_entity.id
_entity.type
_entity.pdbx_description
1 polymer ?
#
loop_
_entity_poly.entity_id
_entity_poly.type
_entity_poly.pdbx_seq_one_letter_code
_entity_poly.pdbx_strand_id
1 'polypeptide(L)'
;MATNITFHAGSVDGTERARLMQQKGVTVWFTGLSASGKVSKLFADASCICATAFISPYRADRALARELHEQAGLGFVEVFIDAPLHVVEQRDPKGLYKKARAGEIKDFTGISAPYEAPENPEIHIKTDECDVTESVRRITEYLTEKGFI
;
A
#
# COMPACT_ATOMS: atom_id res chain seq x y z
N MET A 1 2.22 18.72 -10.47
CA MET A 1 3.36 17.80 -10.76
C MET A 1 4.62 18.31 -10.07
N ALA A 2 5.57 17.44 -9.75
CA ALA A 2 6.89 17.85 -9.25
C ALA A 2 7.77 18.28 -10.42
N THR A 3 8.31 19.49 -10.40
CA THR A 3 9.14 20.07 -11.48
C THR A 3 10.63 19.73 -11.34
N ASN A 4 11.01 19.01 -10.29
CA ASN A 4 12.38 18.76 -9.86
C ASN A 4 12.76 17.27 -9.85
N ILE A 5 12.06 16.43 -10.62
CA ILE A 5 12.39 15.02 -10.83
C ILE A 5 12.75 14.82 -12.30
N THR A 6 14.02 14.58 -12.59
CA THR A 6 14.52 14.23 -13.93
C THR A 6 14.71 12.71 -14.03
N PHE A 7 13.96 12.07 -14.91
CA PHE A 7 14.21 10.68 -15.27
C PHE A 7 15.45 10.58 -16.16
N HIS A 8 16.41 9.76 -15.75
CA HIS A 8 17.53 9.34 -16.59
C HIS A 8 17.20 7.96 -17.16
N ALA A 9 17.28 7.82 -18.49
CA ALA A 9 17.11 6.52 -19.13
C ALA A 9 18.26 5.59 -18.70
N GLY A 10 17.92 4.45 -18.09
CA GLY A 10 18.90 3.40 -17.80
C GLY A 10 19.32 2.66 -19.07
N SER A 11 20.51 2.04 -19.04
CA SER A 11 21.01 1.19 -20.13
C SER A 11 20.26 -0.15 -20.30
N VAL A 12 19.29 -0.41 -19.42
CA VAL A 12 18.47 -1.63 -19.36
C VAL A 12 17.02 -1.20 -19.12
N ASP A 13 16.13 -1.54 -20.06
CA ASP A 13 14.69 -1.27 -19.95
C ASP A 13 13.98 -2.24 -18.98
N GLY A 14 12.70 -2.00 -18.71
CA GLY A 14 11.92 -2.81 -17.76
C GLY A 14 11.71 -4.27 -18.20
N THR A 15 11.65 -4.54 -19.51
CA THR A 15 11.48 -5.89 -20.07
C THR A 15 12.75 -6.71 -19.86
N GLU A 16 13.90 -6.13 -20.22
CA GLU A 16 15.20 -6.76 -20.04
C GLU A 16 15.52 -6.91 -18.54
N ARG A 17 15.18 -5.92 -17.70
CA ARG A 17 15.33 -6.03 -16.23
C ARG A 17 14.51 -7.19 -15.67
N ALA A 18 13.24 -7.32 -16.06
CA ALA A 18 12.39 -8.41 -15.61
C ALA A 18 12.88 -9.79 -16.08
N ARG A 19 13.41 -9.88 -17.31
CA ARG A 19 14.04 -11.09 -17.85
C ARG A 19 15.28 -11.50 -17.06
N LEU A 20 16.17 -10.55 -16.77
CA LEU A 20 17.42 -10.79 -16.04
C LEU A 20 17.18 -11.16 -14.57
N MET A 21 16.19 -10.53 -13.92
CA MET A 21 15.83 -10.80 -12.52
C MET A 21 14.91 -12.01 -12.35
N GLN A 22 14.38 -12.59 -13.45
CA GLN A 22 13.32 -13.62 -13.44
C GLN A 22 12.08 -13.21 -12.63
N GLN A 23 11.81 -11.90 -12.53
CA GLN A 23 10.80 -11.33 -11.65
C GLN A 23 10.23 -10.04 -12.27
N LYS A 24 8.92 -9.81 -12.11
CA LYS A 24 8.28 -8.53 -12.44
C LYS A 24 8.22 -7.63 -11.21
N GLY A 25 8.52 -6.35 -11.38
CA GLY A 25 8.31 -5.36 -10.33
C GLY A 25 6.83 -5.03 -10.15
N VAL A 26 6.42 -4.87 -8.89
CA VAL A 26 5.03 -4.56 -8.50
C VAL A 26 5.03 -3.86 -7.15
N THR A 27 4.13 -2.90 -6.97
CA THR A 27 3.87 -2.30 -5.66
C THR A 27 2.68 -2.99 -5.00
N VAL A 28 2.92 -3.61 -3.85
CA VAL A 28 1.88 -4.08 -2.93
C VAL A 28 1.60 -2.95 -1.94
N TRP A 29 0.44 -2.32 -2.09
CA TRP A 29 0.01 -1.17 -1.31
C TRP A 29 -0.99 -1.58 -0.25
N PHE A 30 -0.51 -1.78 0.97
CA PHE A 30 -1.35 -1.97 2.13
C PHE A 30 -1.91 -0.60 2.56
N THR A 31 -3.22 -0.43 2.38
CA THR A 31 -3.96 0.72 2.94
C THR A 31 -4.64 0.31 4.24
N GLY A 32 -4.36 1.11 5.27
CA GLY A 32 -4.51 0.76 6.69
C GLY A 32 -3.41 1.47 7.49
N LEU A 33 -3.57 1.71 8.79
CA LEU A 33 -3.04 2.92 9.43
C LEU A 33 -1.46 3.08 9.59
N SER A 34 -0.68 3.51 8.54
CA SER A 34 0.37 4.62 8.52
C SER A 34 1.84 4.38 8.01
N ALA A 35 2.49 5.13 7.05
CA ALA A 35 2.16 6.14 5.97
C ALA A 35 3.37 6.45 4.98
N SER A 36 3.17 6.85 3.68
CA SER A 36 4.08 7.55 2.67
C SER A 36 4.45 6.96 1.24
N GLY A 37 3.69 7.31 0.18
CA GLY A 37 3.71 6.61 -1.15
C GLY A 37 4.90 6.61 -2.14
N LYS A 38 5.55 7.74 -2.45
CA LYS A 38 6.27 7.92 -3.74
C LYS A 38 7.48 7.02 -4.01
N VAL A 39 8.09 6.49 -2.96
CA VAL A 39 9.31 5.66 -3.05
C VAL A 39 9.00 4.31 -3.70
N SER A 40 7.78 3.78 -3.59
CA SER A 40 7.44 2.44 -4.08
C SER A 40 7.53 2.28 -5.59
N LYS A 41 7.10 3.30 -6.34
CA LYS A 41 7.23 3.34 -7.80
C LYS A 41 8.67 3.06 -8.24
N LEU A 42 9.65 3.65 -7.57
CA LEU A 42 11.07 3.50 -7.91
C LEU A 42 11.58 2.07 -7.69
N PHE A 43 11.11 1.39 -6.64
CA PHE A 43 11.45 -0.01 -6.39
C PHE A 43 10.76 -0.96 -7.38
N ALA A 44 9.48 -0.71 -7.72
CA ALA A 44 8.79 -1.48 -8.76
C ALA A 44 9.45 -1.32 -10.14
N ASP A 45 9.89 -0.11 -10.51
CA ASP A 45 10.65 0.19 -11.74
C ASP A 45 12.02 -0.53 -11.78
N ALA A 46 12.58 -0.82 -10.61
CA ALA A 46 13.80 -1.61 -10.42
C ALA A 46 13.56 -3.14 -10.41
N SER A 47 12.39 -3.62 -10.84
CA SER A 47 11.96 -5.04 -10.79
C SER A 47 11.86 -5.63 -9.37
N CYS A 48 11.82 -4.81 -8.32
CA CYS A 48 11.54 -5.28 -6.96
C CYS A 48 10.03 -5.36 -6.70
N ILE A 49 9.62 -6.26 -5.81
CA ILE A 49 8.33 -6.12 -5.12
C ILE A 49 8.51 -5.05 -4.04
N CYS A 50 7.70 -3.98 -4.08
CA CYS A 50 7.68 -2.96 -3.04
C CYS A 50 6.45 -3.12 -2.16
N ALA A 51 6.65 -3.46 -0.88
CA ALA A 51 5.61 -3.46 0.13
C ALA A 51 5.50 -2.08 0.79
N THR A 52 4.29 -1.52 0.85
CA THR A 52 4.02 -0.19 1.41
C THR A 52 2.87 -0.24 2.41
N ALA A 53 3.12 0.12 3.68
CA ALA A 53 2.16 -0.05 4.78
C ALA A 53 1.67 1.30 5.32
N PHE A 54 0.65 1.89 4.69
CA PHE A 54 0.37 3.33 4.78
C PHE A 54 -1.10 3.66 5.06
N ILE A 55 -1.40 4.68 5.91
CA ILE A 55 -2.81 5.05 6.22
C ILE A 55 -3.50 5.29 4.89
N SER A 56 -2.90 6.19 4.08
CA SER A 56 -3.43 6.64 2.80
C SER A 56 -4.95 6.83 2.87
N PRO A 57 -5.47 7.65 3.82
CA PRO A 57 -6.86 7.60 4.22
C PRO A 57 -7.80 8.08 3.10
N TYR A 58 -7.32 8.96 2.23
CA TYR A 58 -8.07 9.53 1.12
C TYR A 58 -7.94 8.65 -0.13
N ARG A 59 -9.08 8.34 -0.76
CA ARG A 59 -9.14 7.58 -2.02
C ARG A 59 -8.41 8.29 -3.15
N ALA A 60 -8.51 9.62 -3.20
CA ALA A 60 -7.83 10.43 -4.21
C ALA A 60 -6.29 10.24 -4.20
N ASP A 61 -5.67 10.14 -3.02
CA ASP A 61 -4.23 9.92 -2.90
C ASP A 61 -3.83 8.50 -3.37
N ARG A 62 -4.67 7.49 -3.09
CA ARG A 62 -4.46 6.10 -3.53
C ARG A 62 -4.67 5.96 -5.04
N ALA A 63 -5.69 6.61 -5.58
CA ALA A 63 -5.95 6.68 -7.02
C ALA A 63 -4.78 7.34 -7.76
N LEU A 64 -4.26 8.47 -7.28
CA LEU A 64 -3.06 9.11 -7.84
C LEU A 64 -1.82 8.19 -7.75
N ALA A 65 -1.65 7.46 -6.65
CA ALA A 65 -0.55 6.50 -6.52
C ALA A 65 -0.67 5.36 -7.53
N ARG A 66 -1.88 4.82 -7.74
CA ARG A 66 -2.21 3.79 -8.75
C ARG A 66 -1.94 4.31 -10.17
N GLU A 67 -2.49 5.48 -10.51
CA GLU A 67 -2.32 6.11 -11.83
C GLU A 67 -0.84 6.29 -12.19
N LEU A 68 0.00 6.72 -11.24
CA LEU A 68 1.45 6.86 -11.45
C LEU A 68 2.20 5.54 -11.70
N HIS A 69 1.65 4.40 -11.28
CA HIS A 69 2.20 3.08 -11.62
C HIS A 69 1.68 2.61 -12.98
N GLU A 70 0.38 2.79 -13.25
CA GLU A 70 -0.26 2.43 -14.53
C GLU A 70 0.35 3.21 -15.70
N GLN A 71 0.56 4.52 -15.55
CA GLN A 71 1.26 5.37 -16.54
C GLN A 71 2.71 4.91 -16.80
N ALA A 72 3.33 4.22 -15.84
CA ALA A 72 4.67 3.66 -15.97
C ALA A 72 4.69 2.19 -16.45
N GLY A 73 3.52 1.59 -16.72
CA GLY A 73 3.40 0.17 -17.08
C GLY A 73 3.72 -0.80 -15.94
N LEU A 74 3.64 -0.35 -14.68
CA LEU A 74 3.98 -1.12 -13.49
C LEU A 74 2.72 -1.64 -12.79
N GLY A 75 2.82 -2.83 -12.18
CA GLY A 75 1.75 -3.39 -11.37
C GLY A 75 1.53 -2.62 -10.07
N PHE A 76 0.26 -2.42 -9.70
CA PHE A 76 -0.17 -1.87 -8.42
C PHE A 76 -1.27 -2.76 -7.83
N VAL A 77 -1.12 -3.16 -6.56
CA VAL A 77 -2.03 -4.07 -5.86
C VAL A 77 -2.43 -3.44 -4.54
N GLU A 78 -3.65 -2.91 -4.46
CA GLU A 78 -4.20 -2.31 -3.24
C GLU A 78 -4.76 -3.40 -2.32
N VAL A 79 -4.14 -3.54 -1.15
CA VAL A 79 -4.53 -4.45 -0.09
C VAL A 79 -5.22 -3.64 1.00
N PHE A 80 -6.55 -3.74 1.09
CA PHE A 80 -7.30 -3.15 2.18
C PHE A 80 -7.12 -4.00 3.45
N ILE A 81 -6.34 -3.48 4.39
CA ILE A 81 -6.20 -4.02 5.74
C ILE A 81 -7.31 -3.44 6.60
N ASP A 82 -8.39 -4.21 6.70
CA ASP A 82 -9.61 -3.88 7.41
C ASP A 82 -9.57 -4.43 8.84
N ALA A 83 -10.15 -3.67 9.74
CA ALA A 83 -10.45 -4.02 11.12
C ALA A 83 -11.39 -2.94 11.68
N PRO A 84 -12.48 -3.30 12.38
CA PRO A 84 -13.36 -2.34 13.02
C PRO A 84 -12.60 -1.40 13.97
N LEU A 85 -13.01 -0.13 14.02
CA LEU A 85 -12.37 0.90 14.83
C LEU A 85 -12.15 0.47 16.30
N HIS A 86 -13.13 -0.20 16.90
CA HIS A 86 -13.04 -0.67 18.28
C HIS A 86 -11.95 -1.74 18.48
N VAL A 87 -11.67 -2.58 17.47
CA VAL A 87 -10.60 -3.59 17.51
C VAL A 87 -9.23 -2.92 17.46
N VAL A 88 -9.04 -1.91 16.60
CA VAL A 88 -7.76 -1.18 16.53
C VAL A 88 -7.54 -0.27 17.75
N GLU A 89 -8.60 0.30 18.32
CA GLU A 89 -8.56 0.98 19.63
C GLU A 89 -8.20 0.02 20.78
N GLN A 90 -8.68 -1.22 20.75
CA GLN A 90 -8.30 -2.24 21.75
C GLN A 90 -6.84 -2.69 21.60
N ARG A 91 -6.34 -2.79 20.36
CA ARG A 91 -4.95 -3.18 20.08
C ARG A 91 -3.94 -2.14 20.56
N ASP A 92 -4.24 -0.84 20.36
CA ASP A 92 -3.43 0.38 20.58
C ASP A 92 -2.01 0.19 21.19
N PRO A 93 -1.05 -0.42 20.46
CA PRO A 93 0.21 -0.86 21.04
C PRO A 93 1.17 0.30 21.33
N LYS A 94 0.80 1.52 20.92
CA LYS A 94 1.58 2.76 21.06
C LYS A 94 0.84 3.82 21.91
N GLY A 95 -0.36 3.52 22.42
CA GLY A 95 -1.18 4.46 23.18
C GLY A 95 -1.66 5.67 22.38
N LEU A 96 -1.72 5.57 21.05
CA LEU A 96 -2.05 6.67 20.14
C LEU A 96 -3.56 6.94 20.10
N TYR A 97 -4.38 5.88 20.08
CA TYR A 97 -5.84 6.02 20.14
C TYR A 97 -6.28 6.63 21.47
N LYS A 98 -5.68 6.19 22.58
CA LYS A 98 -5.92 6.78 23.90
C LYS A 98 -5.66 8.29 23.92
N LYS A 99 -4.53 8.72 23.35
CA LYS A 99 -4.16 10.16 23.23
C LYS A 99 -5.05 10.93 22.27
N ALA A 100 -5.45 10.34 21.16
CA ALA A 100 -6.40 10.94 20.22
C ALA A 100 -7.79 11.15 20.86
N ARG A 101 -8.29 10.16 21.60
CA ARG A 101 -9.54 10.26 22.39
C ARG A 101 -9.45 11.31 23.50
N ALA A 102 -8.27 11.51 24.09
CA ALA A 102 -8.01 12.57 25.06
C ALA A 102 -7.85 13.97 24.44
N GLY A 103 -7.85 14.09 23.10
CA GLY A 103 -7.64 15.35 22.38
C GLY A 103 -6.18 15.83 22.32
N GLU A 104 -5.23 15.04 22.81
CA GLU A 104 -3.79 15.33 22.74
C GLU A 104 -3.26 15.26 21.30
N ILE A 105 -3.85 14.42 20.46
CA ILE A 105 -3.50 14.26 19.04
C ILE A 105 -4.69 14.72 18.19
N LYS A 106 -4.49 15.79 17.43
CA LYS A 106 -5.46 16.32 16.45
C LYS A 106 -5.38 15.54 15.13
N ASP A 107 -6.44 15.67 14.33
CA ASP A 107 -6.52 15.14 12.96
C ASP A 107 -6.16 13.65 12.84
N PHE A 108 -6.55 12.87 13.86
CA PHE A 108 -6.21 11.46 13.98
C PHE A 108 -7.21 10.60 13.21
N THR A 109 -6.72 9.83 12.23
CA THR A 109 -7.55 9.00 11.36
C THR A 109 -8.43 8.02 12.15
N GLY A 110 -9.72 8.00 11.82
CA GLY A 110 -10.74 7.16 12.47
C GLY A 110 -11.33 7.78 13.75
N ILE A 111 -10.77 8.90 14.25
CA ILE A 111 -11.22 9.56 15.49
C ILE A 111 -11.66 11.01 15.22
N SER A 112 -10.74 11.82 14.68
CA SER A 112 -10.96 13.24 14.36
C SER A 112 -10.66 13.60 12.91
N ALA A 113 -10.07 12.68 12.12
CA ALA A 113 -9.95 12.75 10.67
C ALA A 113 -10.56 11.49 10.01
N PRO A 114 -11.07 11.57 8.76
CA PRO A 114 -11.73 10.44 8.10
C PRO A 114 -10.76 9.34 7.67
N TYR A 115 -11.30 8.15 7.43
CA TYR A 115 -10.69 7.09 6.62
C TYR A 115 -11.69 6.68 5.54
N GLU A 116 -11.34 6.91 4.27
CA GLU A 116 -12.17 6.56 3.13
C GLU A 116 -11.80 5.14 2.66
N ALA A 117 -12.53 4.15 3.17
CA ALA A 117 -12.30 2.75 2.85
C ALA A 117 -12.26 2.51 1.31
N PRO A 118 -11.33 1.69 0.79
CA PRO A 118 -11.29 1.32 -0.62
C PRO A 118 -12.60 0.69 -1.08
N GLU A 119 -13.08 1.08 -2.26
CA GLU A 119 -14.33 0.53 -2.82
C GLU A 119 -14.08 -0.74 -3.64
N ASN A 120 -12.94 -0.80 -4.35
CA ASN A 120 -12.55 -1.92 -5.19
C ASN A 120 -11.04 -2.23 -5.04
N PRO A 121 -10.57 -2.63 -3.84
CA PRO A 121 -9.18 -3.07 -3.65
C PRO A 121 -8.97 -4.43 -4.35
N GLU A 122 -7.77 -4.70 -4.84
CA GLU A 122 -7.41 -6.03 -5.36
C GLU A 122 -7.53 -7.14 -4.31
N ILE A 123 -7.25 -6.81 -3.04
CA ILE A 123 -7.29 -7.75 -1.92
C ILE A 123 -7.92 -7.07 -0.70
N HIS A 124 -8.92 -7.69 -0.07
CA HIS A 124 -9.55 -7.21 1.16
C HIS A 124 -9.36 -8.20 2.30
N ILE A 125 -8.64 -7.80 3.35
CA ILE A 125 -8.25 -8.63 4.49
C ILE A 125 -8.85 -8.05 5.77
N LYS A 126 -9.75 -8.80 6.42
CA LYS A 126 -10.30 -8.46 7.73
C LYS A 126 -9.44 -9.07 8.83
N THR A 127 -8.55 -8.28 9.41
CA THR A 127 -7.54 -8.75 10.37
C THR A 127 -8.09 -9.04 11.77
N ASP A 128 -9.39 -8.85 11.99
CA ASP A 128 -10.15 -9.32 13.14
C ASP A 128 -10.78 -10.72 12.91
N GLU A 129 -10.93 -11.13 11.64
CA GLU A 129 -11.46 -12.45 11.24
C GLU A 129 -10.35 -13.45 10.84
N CYS A 130 -9.12 -13.00 10.55
CA CYS A 130 -7.99 -13.88 10.18
C CYS A 130 -6.64 -13.48 10.82
N ASP A 131 -5.72 -14.45 10.92
CA ASP A 131 -4.36 -14.22 11.43
C ASP A 131 -3.39 -13.69 10.35
N VAL A 132 -2.13 -13.46 10.75
CA VAL A 132 -1.08 -12.95 9.84
C VAL A 132 -0.71 -13.98 8.77
N THR A 133 -0.68 -15.28 9.09
CA THR A 133 -0.32 -16.34 8.15
C THR A 133 -1.34 -16.42 7.01
N GLU A 134 -2.62 -16.41 7.36
CA GLU A 134 -3.73 -16.41 6.41
C GLU A 134 -3.76 -15.11 5.58
N SER A 135 -3.49 -13.97 6.22
CA SER A 135 -3.35 -12.68 5.52
C SER A 135 -2.24 -12.73 4.45
N VAL A 136 -1.07 -13.25 4.81
CA VAL A 136 0.08 -13.41 3.89
C VAL A 136 -0.25 -14.40 2.77
N ARG A 137 -0.85 -15.56 3.09
CA ARG A 137 -1.25 -16.59 2.12
C ARG A 137 -2.10 -16.00 0.99
N ARG A 138 -3.15 -15.26 1.35
CA ARG A 138 -4.07 -14.61 0.39
C ARG A 138 -3.37 -13.58 -0.51
N ILE A 139 -2.34 -12.90 -0.01
CA ILE A 139 -1.53 -11.98 -0.82
C ILE A 139 -0.62 -12.73 -1.78
N THR A 140 0.09 -13.76 -1.29
CA THR A 140 0.98 -14.57 -2.14
C THR A 140 0.22 -15.30 -3.25
N GLU A 141 -0.98 -15.83 -2.96
CA GLU A 141 -1.83 -16.48 -3.95
C GLU A 141 -2.23 -15.51 -5.07
N TYR A 142 -2.71 -14.31 -4.72
CA TYR A 142 -3.01 -13.28 -5.71
C TYR A 142 -1.78 -12.89 -6.55
N LEU A 143 -0.61 -12.74 -5.93
CA LEU A 143 0.62 -12.39 -6.65
C LEU A 143 1.06 -13.50 -7.63
N THR A 144 0.90 -14.77 -7.26
CA THR A 144 1.14 -15.91 -8.15
C THR A 144 0.11 -16.00 -9.27
N GLU A 145 -1.19 -15.81 -8.98
CA GLU A 145 -2.26 -15.79 -10.00
C GLU A 145 -2.07 -14.70 -11.05
N LYS A 146 -1.50 -13.55 -10.67
CA LYS A 146 -1.15 -12.46 -11.59
C LYS A 146 0.25 -12.60 -12.23
N GLY A 147 1.01 -13.64 -11.86
CA GLY A 147 2.34 -13.90 -12.39
C GLY A 147 3.35 -12.80 -12.07
N PHE A 148 3.32 -12.29 -10.83
CA PHE A 148 4.35 -11.43 -10.24
C PHE A 148 5.44 -12.22 -9.50
N ILE A 149 5.09 -13.40 -8.98
CA ILE A 149 5.96 -14.41 -8.33
C ILE A 149 5.58 -15.82 -8.78
#